data_AF-A0A7S1T501-F1
#
_entry.id   AF-A0A7S1T501-F1
#
_cell.length_a   1.000
_cell.length_b   1.000
_cell.length_c   1.000
_cell.angle_alpha   90.00
_cell.angle_beta   90.00
_cell.angle_gamma   90.00
#
_symmetry.space_group_name_H-M   'P 1'
#
loop_
_entity.id
_entity.type
_entity.pdbx_description
1 polymer ?
#
loop_
_entity_poly.entity_id
_entity_poly.type
_entity_poly.pdbx_seq_one_letter_code
_entity_poly.pdbx_strand_id
1 'polypeptide(L)'
;DGVKIAVLSNSSRRESHAREKMEQLGFPSELFTAVVTSGEVAYHFLTTDTERRAQILGDHAKRVLHTNWLHRGGIDPHELGLDAVGEDIDSADFVLCHGTEGITFPD
;
A
#
# COMPACT_ATOMS: atom_id res chain seq x y z
N ASP A 1 -27.44 -19.99 -5.63
CA ASP A 1 -26.21 -19.22 -5.38
C ASP A 1 -24.98 -20.08 -5.54
N GLY A 2 -23.99 -19.63 -6.30
CA GLY A 2 -22.71 -20.32 -6.49
C GLY A 2 -21.68 -19.98 -5.39
N VAL A 3 -20.56 -20.69 -5.38
CA VAL A 3 -19.44 -20.45 -4.43
C VAL A 3 -18.82 -19.08 -4.68
N LYS A 4 -18.61 -18.31 -3.61
CA LYS A 4 -17.88 -17.05 -3.64
C LYS A 4 -16.40 -17.30 -3.40
N ILE A 5 -15.55 -16.71 -4.24
CA ILE A 5 -14.09 -16.87 -4.13
C ILE A 5 -13.51 -15.52 -3.71
N ALA A 6 -12.71 -15.53 -2.64
CA ALA A 6 -11.98 -14.36 -2.19
C ALA A 6 -10.48 -14.68 -2.14
N VAL A 7 -9.65 -13.74 -2.58
CA VAL A 7 -8.19 -13.81 -2.46
C VAL A 7 -7.77 -12.98 -1.26
N LEU A 8 -7.15 -13.62 -0.26
CA LEU A 8 -6.55 -12.95 0.89
C LEU A 8 -5.04 -13.17 0.83
N SER A 9 -4.26 -12.10 0.63
CA SER A 9 -2.83 -12.20 0.33
C SER A 9 -1.99 -11.27 1.19
N ASN A 10 -0.86 -11.76 1.68
CA ASN A 10 0.14 -10.95 2.37
C ASN A 10 0.99 -10.10 1.42
N SER A 11 0.64 -10.05 0.13
CA SER A 11 1.25 -9.12 -0.81
C SER A 11 1.12 -7.69 -0.30
N SER A 12 2.23 -6.96 -0.27
CA SER A 12 2.21 -5.52 -0.03
C SER A 12 1.71 -4.73 -1.25
N ARG A 13 1.54 -5.37 -2.41
CA ARG A 13 1.00 -4.68 -3.60
C ARG A 13 -0.51 -4.49 -3.47
N ARG A 14 -1.05 -3.50 -4.17
CA ARG A 14 -2.51 -3.23 -4.30
C ARG A 14 -3.27 -4.42 -4.90
N GLU A 15 -4.59 -4.46 -4.70
CA GLU A 15 -5.44 -5.54 -5.22
C GLU A 15 -5.37 -5.68 -6.74
N SER A 16 -5.19 -4.58 -7.48
CA SER A 16 -5.07 -4.55 -8.94
C SER A 16 -3.94 -5.46 -9.43
N HIS A 17 -2.80 -5.46 -8.74
CA HIS A 17 -1.68 -6.31 -9.10
C HIS A 17 -1.96 -7.79 -8.83
N ALA A 18 -2.66 -8.11 -7.73
CA ALA A 18 -3.05 -9.48 -7.45
C ALA A 18 -4.05 -10.01 -8.49
N ARG A 19 -4.99 -9.17 -8.95
CA ARG A 19 -5.92 -9.50 -10.04
C ARG A 19 -5.18 -9.76 -11.35
N GLU A 20 -4.31 -8.84 -11.77
CA GLU A 20 -3.47 -8.99 -12.97
C GLU A 20 -2.67 -10.31 -12.92
N LYS A 21 -2.10 -10.63 -11.75
CA LYS A 21 -1.34 -11.87 -11.59
C LYS A 21 -2.19 -13.12 -11.75
N MET A 22 -3.44 -13.10 -11.25
CA MET A 22 -4.37 -14.23 -11.42
C MET A 22 -4.77 -14.40 -12.89
N GLU A 23 -5.01 -13.29 -13.61
CA GLU A 23 -5.30 -13.32 -15.05
C GLU A 23 -4.14 -13.93 -15.84
N GLN A 24 -2.89 -13.54 -15.53
CA GLN A 24 -1.69 -14.13 -16.13
C GLN A 24 -1.54 -15.63 -15.87
N LEU A 25 -2.14 -16.14 -14.78
CA LEU A 25 -2.17 -17.57 -14.44
C LEU A 25 -3.35 -18.31 -15.09
N GLY A 26 -4.18 -17.63 -15.88
CA GLY A 26 -5.34 -18.20 -16.56
C GLY A 26 -6.62 -18.20 -15.74
N PHE A 27 -6.68 -17.43 -14.64
CA PHE A 27 -7.90 -17.24 -13.85
C PHE A 27 -8.50 -15.86 -14.12
N PRO A 28 -9.66 -15.78 -14.79
CA PRO A 28 -10.36 -14.52 -15.03
C PRO A 28 -10.66 -13.77 -13.72
N SER A 29 -10.42 -12.46 -13.68
CA SER A 29 -10.56 -11.67 -12.45
C SER A 29 -11.99 -11.58 -11.93
N GLU A 30 -12.98 -11.80 -12.80
CA GLU A 30 -14.41 -11.82 -12.49
C GLU A 30 -14.82 -13.04 -11.64
N LEU A 31 -13.95 -14.07 -11.57
CA LEU A 31 -14.16 -15.21 -10.67
C LEU A 31 -14.05 -14.80 -9.19
N PHE A 32 -13.32 -13.73 -8.90
CA PHE A 32 -13.04 -13.31 -7.52
C PHE A 32 -14.06 -12.26 -7.08
N THR A 33 -14.87 -12.62 -6.09
CA THR A 33 -15.80 -11.71 -5.42
C THR A 33 -15.06 -10.62 -4.66
N ALA A 34 -13.87 -10.92 -4.13
CA ALA A 34 -13.02 -9.96 -3.43
C ALA A 34 -11.54 -10.33 -3.58
N VAL A 35 -10.68 -9.31 -3.59
CA VAL A 35 -9.23 -9.47 -3.52
C VAL A 35 -8.72 -8.48 -2.48
N VAL A 36 -8.26 -8.98 -1.33
CA VAL A 36 -7.75 -8.16 -0.24
C VAL A 36 -6.29 -8.52 -0.02
N THR A 37 -5.43 -7.52 -0.14
CA THR A 37 -3.99 -7.65 0.10
C THR A 37 -3.58 -6.84 1.33
N SER A 38 -2.44 -7.16 1.95
CA SER A 38 -1.86 -6.28 2.99
C SER A 38 -1.61 -4.86 2.46
N GLY A 39 -1.23 -4.74 1.18
CA GLY A 39 -1.11 -3.45 0.50
C GLY A 39 -2.43 -2.69 0.43
N GLU A 40 -3.54 -3.37 0.19
CA GLU A 40 -4.87 -2.77 0.14
C GLU A 40 -5.32 -2.27 1.53
N VAL A 41 -5.05 -3.07 2.56
CA VAL A 41 -5.34 -2.68 3.95
C VAL A 41 -4.51 -1.46 4.37
N ALA A 42 -3.22 -1.43 4.02
CA ALA A 42 -2.35 -0.28 4.28
C ALA A 42 -2.81 0.97 3.51
N TYR A 43 -3.16 0.81 2.23
CA TYR A 43 -3.69 1.91 1.41
C TYR A 43 -4.97 2.49 2.00
N HIS A 44 -5.92 1.64 2.41
CA HIS A 44 -7.15 2.07 3.08
C HIS A 44 -6.85 2.82 4.38
N PHE A 45 -5.95 2.29 5.23
CA PHE A 45 -5.53 2.97 6.45
C PHE A 45 -4.97 4.38 6.18
N LEU A 46 -4.16 4.54 5.13
CA LEU A 46 -3.51 5.80 4.81
C LEU A 46 -4.43 6.82 4.13
N THR A 47 -5.49 6.39 3.43
CA THR A 47 -6.29 7.25 2.54
C THR A 47 -7.73 7.46 2.99
N THR A 48 -8.37 6.46 3.61
CA THR A 48 -9.81 6.49 3.92
C THR A 48 -10.10 6.38 5.41
N ASP A 49 -9.27 5.69 6.20
CA ASP A 49 -9.44 5.56 7.65
C ASP A 49 -8.86 6.78 8.40
N THR A 50 -9.37 7.97 8.09
CA THR A 50 -8.82 9.25 8.53
C THR A 50 -8.80 9.41 10.05
N GLU A 51 -9.85 8.95 10.75
CA GLU A 51 -9.93 9.01 12.20
C GLU A 51 -8.86 8.14 12.87
N ARG A 52 -8.74 6.87 12.45
CA ARG A 52 -7.72 5.97 13.00
C ARG A 52 -6.31 6.43 12.64
N ARG A 53 -6.11 6.93 11.41
CA ARG A 53 -4.86 7.52 10.97
C ARG A 53 -4.46 8.70 11.85
N ALA A 54 -5.38 9.63 12.11
CA ALA A 54 -5.17 10.77 13.01
C ALA A 54 -4.84 10.33 14.43
N GLN A 55 -5.54 9.32 14.96
CA GLN A 55 -5.27 8.79 16.30
C GLN A 55 -3.88 8.14 16.43
N ILE A 56 -3.38 7.50 15.36
CA ILE A 56 -2.11 6.75 15.39
C ILE A 56 -0.93 7.64 14.98
N LEU A 57 -1.07 8.43 13.92
CA LEU A 57 0.02 9.22 13.32
C LEU A 57 -0.05 10.71 13.70
N GLY A 58 -1.20 11.21 14.14
CA GLY A 58 -1.47 12.62 14.36
C GLY A 58 -2.15 13.30 13.17
N ASP A 59 -2.90 14.37 13.45
CA ASP A 59 -3.77 15.08 12.49
C ASP A 59 -3.02 15.69 11.29
N HIS A 60 -1.70 15.91 11.42
CA HIS A 60 -0.89 16.63 10.44
C HIS A 60 0.32 15.83 9.93
N ALA A 61 0.42 14.54 10.27
CA ALA A 61 1.50 13.70 9.76
C ALA A 61 1.43 13.61 8.24
N LYS A 62 2.47 14.08 7.55
CA LYS A 62 2.55 14.10 6.08
C LYS A 62 3.93 13.71 5.56
N ARG A 63 4.99 14.06 6.28
CA ARG A 63 6.37 13.75 5.93
C ARG A 63 6.68 12.31 6.31
N VAL A 64 7.09 11.50 5.35
CA VAL A 64 7.25 10.07 5.53
C VAL A 64 8.62 9.60 5.09
N LEU A 65 9.31 8.86 5.96
CA LEU A 65 10.39 7.98 5.52
C LEU A 65 9.76 6.68 5.04
N HIS A 66 9.79 6.46 3.74
CA HIS A 66 9.11 5.33 3.12
C HIS A 66 10.11 4.31 2.60
N THR A 67 10.16 3.14 3.24
CA THR A 67 10.91 1.99 2.73
C THR A 67 10.01 1.16 1.82
N ASN A 68 10.53 0.72 0.67
CA ASN A 68 9.71 0.14 -0.38
C ASN A 68 10.37 -1.08 -1.05
N TRP A 69 9.68 -1.62 -2.04
CA TRP A 69 10.11 -2.76 -2.85
C TRP A 69 10.71 -2.36 -4.21
N LEU A 70 11.37 -1.20 -4.35
CA LEU A 70 11.97 -0.69 -5.60
C LEU A 70 11.15 -1.05 -6.86
N HIS A 71 11.67 -1.94 -7.71
CA HIS A 71 11.09 -2.35 -8.99
C HIS A 71 9.88 -3.31 -8.89
N ARG A 72 9.51 -3.70 -7.67
CA ARG A 72 8.47 -4.67 -7.38
C ARG A 72 7.17 -4.00 -6.95
N GLY A 73 6.85 -2.81 -7.45
CA GLY A 73 5.53 -2.21 -7.28
C GLY A 73 5.27 -1.75 -5.84
N GLY A 74 6.12 -0.85 -5.34
CA GLY A 74 5.82 -0.07 -4.14
C GLY A 74 4.61 0.85 -4.35
N ILE A 75 4.00 1.30 -3.25
CA ILE A 75 3.02 2.38 -3.32
C ILE A 75 3.79 3.69 -3.47
N ASP A 76 3.28 4.61 -4.28
CA ASP A 76 3.83 5.95 -4.37
C ASP A 76 3.27 6.83 -3.24
N PRO A 77 4.10 7.35 -2.31
CA PRO A 77 3.65 8.27 -1.27
C PRO A 77 2.96 9.52 -1.81
N HIS A 78 3.35 10.03 -2.98
CA HIS A 78 2.75 11.22 -3.57
C HIS A 78 1.29 10.99 -3.96
N GLU A 79 0.94 9.80 -4.46
CA GLU A 79 -0.45 9.40 -4.73
C GLU A 79 -1.30 9.28 -3.46
N LEU A 80 -0.66 9.16 -2.28
CA LEU A 80 -1.32 9.15 -0.97
C LEU A 80 -1.38 10.54 -0.32
N GLY A 81 -0.86 11.57 -0.99
CA GLY A 81 -0.72 12.92 -0.42
C GLY A 81 0.32 12.99 0.71
N LEU A 82 1.30 12.09 0.71
CA LEU A 82 2.44 12.09 1.64
C LEU A 82 3.66 12.69 0.95
N ASP A 83 4.54 13.31 1.73
CA ASP A 83 5.79 13.91 1.27
C ASP A 83 6.96 12.99 1.68
N ALA A 84 7.57 12.30 0.72
CA ALA A 84 8.73 11.46 1.00
C ALA A 84 9.93 12.32 1.43
N VAL A 85 10.62 11.95 2.50
CA VAL A 85 11.81 12.68 2.99
C VAL A 85 13.15 12.07 2.56
N GLY A 86 13.11 11.00 1.76
CA GLY A 86 14.32 10.24 1.43
C GLY A 86 14.93 9.61 2.68
N GLU A 87 16.24 9.82 2.87
CA GLU A 87 17.01 9.23 3.97
C GLU A 87 17.02 10.08 5.25
N ASP A 88 16.47 11.30 5.22
CA ASP A 88 16.47 12.21 6.35
C ASP A 88 15.37 11.86 7.36
N ILE A 89 15.65 10.89 8.25
CA ILE A 89 14.69 10.45 9.27
C ILE A 89 14.29 11.56 10.24
N ASP A 90 15.16 12.55 10.47
CA ASP A 90 14.90 13.64 11.42
C ASP A 90 13.82 14.61 10.91
N SER A 91 13.56 14.65 9.60
CA SER A 91 12.47 15.43 9.02
C SER A 91 11.17 14.64 8.82
N ALA A 92 11.14 13.33 9.14
CA ALA A 92 9.94 12.51 9.02
C ALA A 92 8.98 12.72 10.21
N ASP A 93 7.67 12.73 9.93
CA ASP A 93 6.64 12.62 10.96
C ASP A 93 6.45 11.16 11.39
N PHE A 94 6.65 10.21 10.46
CA PHE A 94 6.55 8.78 10.71
C PHE A 94 7.34 7.96 9.68
N VAL A 95 7.55 6.68 10.00
CA VAL A 95 8.18 5.69 9.10
C VAL A 95 7.11 4.75 8.56
N LEU A 96 7.04 4.62 7.23
CA LEU A 96 6.18 3.67 6.54
C LEU A 96 7.02 2.54 5.95
N CYS A 97 6.98 1.36 6.58
CA CYS A 97 7.71 0.19 6.12
C CYS A 97 6.88 -0.64 5.13
N HIS A 98 7.01 -0.32 3.84
CA HIS A 98 6.29 -0.98 2.74
C HIS A 98 7.25 -1.79 1.84
N GLY A 99 8.20 -2.47 2.46
CA GLY A 99 9.27 -3.21 1.81
C GLY A 99 10.63 -2.88 2.41
N THR A 100 11.66 -3.62 2.03
CA THR A 100 13.00 -3.53 2.63
C THR A 100 14.12 -3.36 1.61
N GLU A 101 13.78 -3.04 0.35
CA GLU A 101 14.75 -3.00 -0.75
C GLU A 101 15.21 -1.59 -1.12
N GLY A 102 14.44 -0.57 -0.78
CA GLY A 102 14.79 0.80 -1.11
C GLY A 102 14.06 1.83 -0.28
N ILE A 103 14.38 3.09 -0.57
CA ILE A 103 13.78 4.29 0.03
C ILE A 103 13.18 5.11 -1.10
N THR A 104 11.98 5.66 -0.89
CA THR A 104 11.42 6.68 -1.80
C THR A 104 12.07 8.02 -1.50
N PHE A 105 12.66 8.63 -2.53
CA PHE A 105 13.17 9.99 -2.47
C PHE A 105 12.08 10.98 -2.90
N PRO A 106 12.14 12.24 -2.46
CA PRO A 106 11.31 13.29 -3.02
C PRO A 106 11.57 13.41 -4.54
N ASP A 107 10.53 13.75 -5.29
CA ASP A 107 10.63 14.16 -6.71
C ASP A 107 11.59 15.35 -6.92
#